data_AF-A0A970F847-F1
#
_entry.id   AF-A0A970F847-F1
#
_cell.length_a   1.000
_cell.length_b   1.000
_cell.length_c   1.000
_cell.angle_alpha   90.00
_cell.angle_beta   90.00
_cell.angle_gamma   90.00
#
_symmetry.space_group_name_H-M   'P 1'
#
loop_
_entity.id
_entity.type
_entity.pdbx_description
1 polymer ?
#
loop_
_entity_poly.entity_id
_entity_poly.type
_entity_poly.pdbx_seq_one_letter_code
_entity_poly.pdbx_strand_id
1 'polypeptide(L)'
;MNTYIAVDIGASSGRLVKSSLIDGKIQMEEIYRFKNGFSFKDNHERWDIDYLTTEILKGLSVAKKQGLTHCYLGIDTWAVDYCLLDEQGQLID
;
A
#
# COMPACT_ATOMS: atom_id res chain seq x y z
N MET A 1 13.96 16.00 -8.58
CA MET A 1 12.87 16.43 -7.68
C MET A 1 12.46 15.21 -6.87
N ASN A 2 12.33 15.34 -5.55
CA ASN A 2 11.94 14.20 -4.72
C ASN A 2 10.44 13.95 -4.88
N THR A 3 10.09 12.72 -5.19
CA THR A 3 8.70 12.24 -5.22
C THR A 3 8.51 11.28 -4.08
N TYR A 4 7.43 11.47 -3.33
CA TYR A 4 7.03 10.61 -2.22
C TYR A 4 5.74 9.89 -2.61
N ILE A 5 5.60 8.63 -2.26
CA ILE A 5 4.37 7.87 -2.39
C ILE A 5 3.98 7.40 -1.00
N ALA A 6 2.77 7.78 -0.57
CA ALA A 6 2.15 7.26 0.64
C ALA A 6 1.17 6.15 0.24
N VAL A 7 1.29 5.00 0.87
CA VAL A 7 0.32 3.90 0.82
C VAL A 7 -0.47 3.96 2.12
N ASP A 8 -1.75 4.32 2.03
CA ASP A 8 -2.65 4.38 3.18
C ASP A 8 -3.69 3.27 3.02
N ILE A 9 -3.69 2.31 3.94
CA ILE A 9 -4.59 1.16 3.93
C ILE A 9 -5.46 1.17 5.18
N GLY A 10 -6.74 1.49 5.00
CA GLY A 10 -7.77 1.33 6.02
C GLY A 10 -8.49 -0.01 5.90
N ALA A 11 -9.37 -0.28 6.87
CA ALA A 11 -10.11 -1.55 6.94
C ALA A 11 -11.00 -1.83 5.71
N SER A 12 -11.51 -0.80 5.03
CA SER A 12 -12.44 -0.93 3.89
C SER A 12 -11.85 -0.55 2.53
N SER A 13 -10.70 0.13 2.51
CA SER A 13 -10.05 0.56 1.27
C SER A 13 -8.57 0.87 1.50
N GLY A 14 -7.78 0.77 0.44
CA GLY A 14 -6.44 1.34 0.40
C GLY A 14 -6.26 2.28 -0.79
N ARG A 15 -5.27 3.15 -0.69
CA ARG A 15 -4.90 4.12 -1.73
C ARG A 15 -3.41 4.38 -1.77
N LEU A 16 -2.94 4.79 -2.96
CA LEU A 16 -1.60 5.34 -3.14
C LEU A 16 -1.71 6.80 -3.56
N VAL A 17 -1.05 7.68 -2.81
CA VAL A 17 -0.99 9.11 -3.08
C VAL A 17 0.45 9.51 -3.38
N LYS A 18 0.67 9.99 -4.61
CA LYS A 18 1.94 10.56 -5.05
C LYS A 18 2.00 12.02 -4.64
N SER A 19 3.14 12.48 -4.14
CA SER A 19 3.35 13.87 -3.76
C SER A 19 4.76 14.39 -4.06
N SER A 20 4.84 15.69 -4.27
CA SER A 20 6.10 16.40 -4.51
C SER A 20 6.01 17.85 -4.02
N LEU A 21 7.15 18.48 -3.73
CA LEU A 21 7.21 19.87 -3.28
C LEU A 21 7.53 20.80 -4.47
N ILE A 22 6.53 21.49 -5.00
CA ILE A 22 6.66 22.48 -6.08
C ILE A 22 6.49 23.88 -5.50
N ASP A 23 7.48 24.75 -5.66
CA ASP A 23 7.44 26.15 -5.21
C ASP A 23 7.02 26.31 -3.73
N GLY A 24 7.55 25.45 -2.86
CA GLY A 24 7.25 25.43 -1.43
C GLY A 24 5.86 24.90 -1.07
N LYS A 25 5.09 24.37 -2.03
CA LYS A 25 3.77 23.79 -1.82
C LYS A 25 3.78 22.30 -2.12
N ILE A 26 3.10 21.52 -1.27
CA ILE A 26 2.91 20.09 -1.51
C ILE A 26 1.84 19.95 -2.59
N GLN A 27 2.21 19.31 -3.69
CA GLN A 27 1.29 18.86 -4.73
C GLN A 27 1.02 17.38 -4.50
N MET A 28 -0.24 16.96 -4.57
CA MET A 28 -0.66 15.59 -4.31
C MET A 28 -1.60 15.08 -5.41
N GLU A 29 -1.46 13.80 -5.75
CA GLU A 29 -2.28 13.10 -6.73
C GLU A 29 -2.57 11.69 -6.19
N GLU A 30 -3.85 11.33 -6.05
CA GLU A 30 -4.22 9.93 -5.83
C GLU A 30 -4.04 9.17 -7.14
N ILE A 31 -3.11 8.22 -7.16
CA ILE A 31 -2.72 7.50 -8.39
C ILE A 31 -3.37 6.11 -8.46
N TYR A 32 -3.85 5.58 -7.34
CA TYR A 32 -4.45 4.26 -7.26
C TYR A 32 -5.33 4.13 -6.02
N ARG A 33 -6.45 3.41 -6.15
CA ARG A 33 -7.36 3.07 -5.06
C ARG A 33 -7.91 1.67 -5.27
N PHE A 34 -8.03 0.93 -4.17
CA PHE A 34 -8.56 -0.43 -4.16
C PHE A 34 -9.45 -0.64 -2.93
N LYS A 35 -10.33 -1.65 -3.00
CA LYS A 35 -11.15 -2.05 -1.85
C LYS A 35 -10.31 -2.92 -0.92
N ASN A 36 -10.55 -2.82 0.38
CA ASN A 36 -9.99 -3.74 1.36
C ASN A 36 -11.14 -4.38 2.15
N GLY A 37 -10.90 -5.56 2.70
CA GLY A 37 -11.87 -6.27 3.53
C GLY A 37 -11.34 -7.62 3.95
N PHE A 38 -12.02 -8.21 4.93
CA PHE A 38 -11.70 -9.53 5.42
C PHE A 38 -12.13 -10.60 4.41
N SER A 39 -11.36 -11.68 4.36
CA SER A 39 -11.76 -12.96 3.81
C SER A 39 -12.00 -13.95 4.95
N PHE A 40 -12.95 -14.87 4.78
CA PHE A 40 -13.19 -15.91 5.76
C PHE A 40 -12.34 -17.14 5.41
N LYS A 41 -11.39 -17.50 6.28
CA LYS A 41 -10.46 -18.62 6.10
C LYS A 41 -10.28 -19.38 7.40
N ASP A 42 -10.39 -20.70 7.34
CA ASP A 42 -10.20 -21.61 8.48
C ASP A 42 -10.98 -21.21 9.74
N ASN A 43 -12.23 -20.79 9.57
CA ASN A 43 -13.14 -20.28 10.61
C ASN A 43 -12.75 -18.93 11.24
N HIS A 44 -11.87 -18.16 10.60
CA HIS A 44 -11.45 -16.83 11.06
C HIS A 44 -11.63 -15.77 9.96
N GLU A 45 -11.93 -14.54 10.35
CA GLU A 45 -11.80 -13.37 9.47
C GLU A 45 -10.33 -12.96 9.41
N ARG A 46 -9.77 -12.93 8.21
CA ARG A 46 -8.35 -12.63 7.97
C ARG A 46 -8.19 -11.63 6.84
N TRP A 47 -7.15 -10.80 6.97
CA TRP A 47 -6.71 -9.93 5.90
C TRP A 47 -5.97 -10.73 4.84
N ASP A 48 -6.30 -10.50 3.57
CA ASP A 48 -5.62 -11.12 2.44
C ASP A 48 -4.33 -10.35 2.14
N ILE A 49 -3.22 -10.78 2.75
CA ILE A 49 -1.91 -10.11 2.64
C ILE A 49 -1.35 -10.16 1.22
N ASP A 50 -1.59 -11.25 0.50
CA ASP A 50 -1.16 -11.40 -0.90
C ASP A 50 -1.91 -10.44 -1.82
N TYR A 51 -3.22 -10.30 -1.61
CA TYR A 51 -4.04 -9.31 -2.29
C TYR A 51 -3.55 -7.88 -2.00
N LEU A 52 -3.34 -7.53 -0.73
CA LEU A 52 -2.86 -6.19 -0.34
C LEU A 52 -1.52 -5.87 -0.97
N THR A 53 -0.57 -6.80 -0.92
CA THR A 53 0.75 -6.65 -1.55
C THR A 53 0.63 -6.48 -3.06
N THR A 54 -0.25 -7.26 -3.70
CA THR A 54 -0.53 -7.16 -5.14
C THR A 54 -1.10 -5.78 -5.51
N GLU A 55 -2.04 -5.25 -4.73
CA GLU A 55 -2.64 -3.94 -4.98
C GLU A 55 -1.62 -2.79 -4.80
N ILE A 56 -0.72 -2.88 -3.81
CA ILE A 56 0.40 -1.94 -3.67
C ILE A 56 1.28 -1.96 -4.92
N LEU A 57 1.68 -3.15 -5.40
CA LEU A 57 2.50 -3.28 -6.60
C LEU A 57 1.80 -2.78 -7.87
N LYS A 58 0.48 -2.98 -8.00
CA LYS A 58 -0.32 -2.41 -9.10
C LYS A 58 -0.31 -0.89 -9.06
N GLY A 59 -0.50 -0.27 -7.89
CA GLY A 59 -0.44 1.17 -7.75
C GLY A 59 0.95 1.75 -8.05
N LEU A 60 2.02 1.10 -7.61
CA LEU A 60 3.39 1.49 -7.97
C LEU A 60 3.69 1.31 -9.46
N SER A 61 3.08 0.31 -10.11
CA SER A 61 3.15 0.14 -11.57
C SER A 61 2.51 1.30 -12.32
N VAL A 62 1.44 1.91 -11.79
CA VAL A 62 0.86 3.14 -12.35
C VAL A 62 1.88 4.28 -12.29
N ALA A 63 2.52 4.51 -11.13
CA ALA A 63 3.57 5.52 -11.00
C ALA A 63 4.73 5.28 -11.98
N LYS A 64 5.16 4.02 -12.13
CA LYS A 64 6.21 3.64 -13.09
C LYS A 64 5.81 3.96 -14.53
N LYS A 65 4.57 3.67 -14.93
CA LYS A 65 4.03 3.99 -16.27
C LYS A 65 3.95 5.50 -16.51
N GLN A 66 3.77 6.30 -15.46
CA GLN A 66 3.85 7.77 -15.53
C GLN A 66 5.31 8.30 -15.62
N GLY A 67 6.31 7.42 -15.77
CA GLY A 67 7.71 7.78 -15.92
C GLY A 67 8.48 7.91 -14.61
N LEU A 68 7.89 7.57 -13.46
CA LEU A 68 8.59 7.62 -12.18
C LEU A 68 9.53 6.42 -12.04
N THR A 69 10.84 6.68 -11.99
CA THR A 69 11.88 5.65 -11.85
C THR A 69 12.41 5.50 -10.43
N HIS A 70 12.18 6.49 -9.57
CA HIS A 70 12.61 6.50 -8.17
C HIS A 70 11.61 7.29 -7.31
N CYS A 71 11.36 6.83 -6.08
CA CYS A 71 10.54 7.53 -5.10
C CYS A 71 10.90 7.11 -3.67
N TYR A 72 10.48 7.92 -2.70
CA TYR A 72 10.45 7.55 -1.29
C TYR A 72 9.07 6.97 -0.99
N LEU A 73 9.02 5.76 -0.43
CA LEU A 73 7.76 5.07 -0.11
C LEU A 73 7.52 5.05 1.40
N GLY A 74 6.33 5.43 1.82
CA GLY A 74 5.82 5.23 3.17
C GLY A 74 4.55 4.40 3.13
N ILE A 75 4.37 3.51 4.12
CA ILE A 75 3.18 2.68 4.24
C ILE A 75 2.59 2.88 5.63
N ASP A 76 1.32 3.24 5.70
CA ASP A 76 0.51 3.28 6.90
C ASP A 76 -0.71 2.37 6.75
N THR A 77 -1.06 1.67 7.82
CA THR A 77 -2.17 0.73 7.84
C THR A 77 -3.07 1.00 9.04
N TRP A 78 -4.24 0.36 9.07
CA TRP A 78 -4.97 0.19 10.31
C TRP A 78 -4.09 -0.52 11.36
N ALA A 79 -4.38 -0.28 12.63
CA ALA A 79 -3.55 -0.73 13.75
C ALA A 79 -4.00 -2.09 14.31
N VAL A 80 -3.34 -2.52 15.39
CA VAL A 80 -3.62 -3.72 16.23
C VAL A 80 -3.25 -5.05 15.58
N ASP A 81 -3.64 -5.25 14.32
CA ASP A 81 -3.42 -6.51 13.63
C ASP A 81 -1.94 -6.76 13.29
N TYR A 82 -1.61 -8.02 13.08
CA TYR A 82 -0.25 -8.48 12.88
C TYR A 82 -0.19 -9.67 11.92
N CYS A 83 1.00 -9.93 11.38
CA CYS A 83 1.33 -11.12 10.60
C CYS A 83 2.38 -11.92 11.37
N LEU A 84 2.21 -13.23 11.46
CA LEU A 84 3.23 -14.12 12.01
C LEU A 84 4.17 -14.57 10.89
N LEU A 85 5.47 -14.50 11.14
CA LEU A 85 6.49 -14.93 10.19
C LEU A 85 7.29 -16.08 10.80
N ASP A 86 7.70 -17.04 9.96
CA ASP A 86 8.67 -18.07 10.34
C ASP A 86 10.12 -17.53 10.34
N GLU A 87 11.07 -18.39 10.70
CA GLU A 87 12.50 -18.05 10.73
C GLU A 87 13.07 -17.71 9.34
N GLN A 88 12.38 -18.07 8.26
CA GLN A 88 12.74 -17.78 6.88
C GLN A 88 12.01 -16.52 6.34
N GLY A 89 11.22 -15.85 7.19
CA GLY A 89 10.45 -14.66 6.85
C GLY A 89 9.22 -14.96 5.99
N GLN A 90 8.76 -16.21 5.93
CA GLN A 90 7.51 -16.58 5.24
C GLN A 90 6.31 -16.34 6.15
N LEU A 91 5.18 -15.92 5.55
CA LEU A 91 3.93 -15.76 6.27
C LEU A 91 3.42 -17.12 6.76
N ILE A 92 3.12 -17.19 8.06
CA ILE A 92 2.40 -18.32 8.65
C ILE A 92 0.92 -17.99 8.58
N ASP A 93 0.20 -18.67 7.69
CA ASP A 93 -1.24 -18.51 7.47
C ASP A 93 -1.98 -19.80 7.82
#